data_AF-A0A3D5KPI1-F1
#
_entry.id   AF-A0A3D5KPI1-F1
#
_cell.length_a   1.000
_cell.length_b   1.000
_cell.length_c   1.000
_cell.angle_alpha   90.00
_cell.angle_beta   90.00
_cell.angle_gamma   90.00
#
_symmetry.space_group_name_H-M   'P 1'
#
loop_
_entity.id
_entity.type
_entity.pdbx_description
1 polymer ?
#
loop_
_entity_poly.entity_id
_entity_poly.type
_entity_poly.pdbx_seq_one_letter_code
_entity_poly.pdbx_strand_id
1 'polypeptide(L)' 'EEIPVSDKICFAAEIGLGGELRAVNRIDQRISEAEKLGFEKIFVSKFSQKSVDLKKSKIEIVTCGKLNEVFKELFG' A
#
# COMPACT_ATOMS: atom_id res chain seq x y z
N GLU A 1 -17.00 13.54 8.05
CA GLU A 1 -16.32 14.66 7.35
C GLU A 1 -15.59 14.12 6.15
N GLU A 2 -15.35 14.95 5.15
CA GLU A 2 -14.49 14.63 4.03
C GLU A 2 -13.03 14.87 4.45
N ILE A 3 -12.22 13.81 4.44
CA ILE A 3 -10.81 13.89 4.82
C ILE A 3 -9.99 13.60 3.56
N PRO A 4 -9.21 14.57 3.04
CA PRO A 4 -8.40 14.35 1.84
C PRO A 4 -7.23 13.42 2.14
N VAL A 5 -6.83 12.65 1.14
CA VAL A 5 -5.59 11.86 1.15
C VAL A 5 -4.56 12.58 0.28
N SER A 6 -3.29 12.56 0.71
CA SER A 6 -2.18 13.15 -0.06
C SER A 6 -2.07 12.54 -1.46
N ASP A 7 -1.78 13.37 -2.45
CA ASP A 7 -1.51 12.96 -3.84
C ASP A 7 -0.18 12.20 -3.98
N LYS A 8 0.66 12.19 -2.94
CA LYS A 8 1.90 11.40 -2.84
C LYS A 8 1.71 10.02 -2.24
N ILE A 9 0.48 9.61 -1.96
CA ILE A 9 0.14 8.28 -1.45
C ILE A 9 -0.57 7.45 -2.53
N CYS A 10 -0.19 6.19 -2.67
CA CYS A 10 -0.90 5.23 -3.52
C CYS A 10 -1.16 3.89 -2.82
N PHE A 11 -1.98 3.05 -3.45
CA PHE A 11 -2.49 1.79 -2.86
C PHE A 11 -2.41 0.66 -3.88
N ALA A 12 -2.00 -0.53 -3.45
CA ALA A 12 -1.93 -1.74 -4.26
C ALA A 12 -2.35 -2.97 -3.44
N ALA A 13 -3.65 -3.24 -3.41
CA ALA A 13 -4.25 -4.42 -2.82
C ALA A 13 -5.59 -4.74 -3.49
N GLU A 14 -6.00 -5.99 -3.43
CA GLU A 14 -7.40 -6.38 -3.62
C GLU A 14 -8.14 -6.27 -2.29
N ILE A 15 -9.45 -6.01 -2.33
CA ILE A 15 -10.27 -5.85 -1.12
C ILE A 15 -11.41 -6.85 -1.17
N GLY A 16 -11.55 -7.67 -0.13
CA GLY A 16 -12.72 -8.52 0.06
C GLY A 16 -13.86 -7.75 0.72
N LEU A 17 -15.09 -8.28 0.62
CA LEU A 17 -16.27 -7.64 1.21
C LEU A 17 -16.17 -7.46 2.74
N GLY A 18 -15.40 -8.31 3.43
CA GLY A 18 -15.16 -8.19 4.86
C GLY A 18 -14.10 -7.14 5.23
N GLY A 19 -13.59 -6.40 4.25
CA GLY A 19 -12.53 -5.40 4.44
C GLY A 19 -11.14 -6.02 4.61
N GLU A 20 -10.95 -7.31 4.31
CA GLU A 20 -9.64 -7.93 4.26
C GLU A 20 -8.87 -7.51 3.01
N LEU A 21 -7.58 -7.19 3.19
CA LEU A 21 -6.68 -6.89 2.08
C LEU A 21 -6.09 -8.18 1.54
N ARG A 22 -6.16 -8.37 0.22
CA ARG A 22 -5.64 -9.53 -0.49
C ARG A 22 -4.44 -9.14 -1.35
N ALA A 23 -3.55 -10.10 -1.55
CA ALA A 23 -2.33 -9.89 -2.34
C ALA A 23 -2.66 -9.62 -3.81
N VAL A 24 -1.91 -8.72 -4.44
CA VAL A 24 -1.96 -8.48 -5.89
C VAL A 24 -0.76 -9.10 -6.59
N ASN A 25 -0.94 -9.41 -7.86
CA ASN A 25 0.15 -9.92 -8.69
C ASN A 25 1.22 -8.84 -8.96
N ARG A 26 2.48 -9.28 -9.05
CA ARG A 26 3.67 -8.49 -9.42
C ARG A 26 3.87 -7.24 -8.55
N ILE A 27 3.86 -7.42 -7.22
CA ILE A 27 3.94 -6.32 -6.28
C ILE A 27 5.21 -5.48 -6.43
N ASP A 28 6.36 -6.10 -6.72
CA ASP A 28 7.63 -5.37 -6.90
C ASP A 28 7.59 -4.42 -8.09
N GLN A 29 6.92 -4.82 -9.17
CA GLN A 29 6.74 -3.95 -10.34
C GLN A 29 5.87 -2.73 -10.00
N ARG A 30 4.79 -2.93 -9.25
CA ARG A 30 3.88 -1.85 -8.82
C ARG A 30 4.59 -0.85 -7.90
N ILE A 31 5.41 -1.35 -6.98
CA ILE A 31 6.24 -0.51 -6.10
C ILE A 31 7.23 0.30 -6.96
N SER A 32 7.95 -0.35 -7.88
CA SER A 32 8.90 0.35 -8.75
C SER A 32 8.24 1.41 -9.65
N GLU A 33 7.02 1.16 -10.13
CA GLU A 33 6.25 2.15 -10.88
C GLU A 33 5.83 3.33 -10.00
N ALA A 34 5.35 3.07 -8.77
CA ALA A 34 5.02 4.12 -7.82
C ALA A 34 6.22 5.03 -7.50
N GLU A 35 7.40 4.44 -7.30
CA GLU A 35 8.64 5.19 -7.11
C GLU A 35 8.96 6.09 -8.31
N LYS A 36 8.87 5.55 -9.54
CA LYS A 36 9.18 6.30 -10.76
C LYS A 36 8.21 7.46 -10.99
N LEU A 37 6.96 7.31 -10.57
CA LEU A 37 5.93 8.33 -10.66
C LEU A 37 6.07 9.41 -9.56
N GLY A 38 6.97 9.21 -8.59
CA GLY A 38 7.24 10.20 -7.54
C GLY A 38 6.23 10.17 -6.40
N PHE A 39 5.62 9.01 -6.13
CA PHE A 39 4.93 8.79 -4.86
C PHE A 39 5.96 8.70 -3.72
N GLU A 40 5.51 8.94 -2.49
CA GLU A 40 6.34 8.86 -1.29
C GLU A 40 5.98 7.66 -0.42
N LYS A 41 4.73 7.18 -0.52
CA LYS A 41 4.21 6.07 0.28
C LYS A 41 3.26 5.20 -0.53
N ILE A 42 3.41 3.89 -0.39
CA ILE A 42 2.51 2.88 -0.97
C ILE A 42 1.98 1.93 0.10
N PHE A 43 0.66 1.75 0.11
CA PHE A 43 0.00 0.74 0.93
C PHE A 43 -0.18 -0.55 0.16
N VAL A 44 0.27 -1.67 0.73
CA VAL A 44 0.20 -2.99 0.12
C VAL A 44 -0.40 -4.01 1.08
N SER A 45 -0.93 -5.12 0.54
CA SER A 45 -1.37 -6.23 1.39
C SER A 45 -0.19 -6.86 2.13
N LYS A 46 -0.35 -7.14 3.43
CA LYS A 46 0.64 -7.89 4.23
C LYS A 46 0.94 -9.27 3.65
N PHE A 47 0.00 -9.85 2.90
CA PHE A 47 0.17 -11.16 2.29
C PHE A 47 1.11 -11.13 1.07
N SER A 48 1.48 -9.93 0.60
CA SER A 48 2.52 -9.72 -0.41
C SER A 48 3.94 -9.61 0.18
N GLN A 49 4.10 -9.61 1.51
CA GLN A 49 5.39 -9.35 2.17
C GLN A 49 6.51 -10.33 1.79
N LYS A 50 6.19 -11.60 1.47
CA LYS A 50 7.23 -12.58 1.10
C LYS A 50 7.94 -12.23 -0.22
N SER A 51 7.28 -11.49 -1.11
CA SER A 51 7.87 -11.04 -2.38
C SER A 51 8.56 -9.67 -2.27
N VAL A 52 8.23 -8.85 -1.26
CA VAL A 52 8.67 -7.45 -1.20
C VAL A 52 9.96 -7.31 -0.40
N ASP A 53 11.03 -6.89 -1.06
CA ASP A 53 12.26 -6.46 -0.40
C ASP A 53 12.15 -4.99 0.04
N LEU A 54 11.65 -4.79 1.26
CA LEU A 54 11.39 -3.46 1.85
C LEU A 54 12.63 -2.55 1.90
N LYS A 55 13.85 -3.11 1.85
CA LYS A 55 15.10 -2.33 1.96
C LYS A 55 15.57 -1.74 0.64
N LYS A 56 15.01 -2.17 -0.50
CA LYS A 56 15.40 -1.68 -1.83
C LYS A 56 14.60 -0.48 -2.29
N SER A 57 13.50 -0.19 -1.62
CA SER A 57 12.57 0.84 -2.07
C SER A 57 12.97 2.24 -1.60
N LYS A 58 12.75 3.23 -2.46
CA LYS A 58 12.95 4.66 -2.15
C LYS A 58 11.70 5.30 -1.51
N ILE A 59 10.58 4.59 -1.53
CA ILE A 59 9.31 5.04 -0.97
C ILE A 59 8.95 4.20 0.25
N GLU A 60 8.13 4.77 1.12
CA GLU A 60 7.65 4.06 2.29
C GLU A 60 6.64 2.98 1.88
N ILE A 61 6.97 1.72 2.16
CA ILE A 61 6.06 0.60 1.92
C ILE A 61 5.37 0.23 3.23
N VAL A 62 4.07 0.49 3.29
CA VAL A 62 3.23 0.14 4.43
C VAL A 62 2.43 -1.12 4.11
N THR A 63 2.52 -2.12 4.98
CA THR A 63 1.80 -3.38 4.80
C THR A 63 0.63 -3.48 5.75
N CYS A 64 -0.58 -3.70 5.22
CA CYS A 64 -1.81 -3.83 6.02
C CYS A 64 -2.52 -5.16 5.72
N GLY A 65 -3.23 -5.71 6.70
CA GLY A 65 -4.07 -6.90 6.54
C GLY A 65 -5.55 -6.58 6.37
N LYS A 66 -6.00 -5.43 6.85
CA LYS A 66 -7.41 -5.00 6.81
C LYS A 66 -7.52 -3.52 6.48
N LEU A 67 -8.65 -3.13 5.91
CA LEU A 67 -8.92 -1.74 5.53
C LEU A 67 -8.92 -0.78 6.73
N ASN A 68 -9.37 -1.23 7.90
CA ASN A 68 -9.33 -0.42 9.13
C ASN A 68 -7.90 -0.04 9.56
N GLU A 69 -6.91 -0.89 9.26
CA GLU A 69 -5.50 -0.58 9.54
C GLU A 69 -5.01 0.53 8.60
N VAL A 70 -5.44 0.51 7.33
CA VAL A 70 -5.14 1.57 6.35
C VAL A 70 -5.72 2.90 6.81
N PHE A 71 -6.98 2.93 7.23
CA PHE A 71 -7.60 4.15 7.74
C PHE A 71 -6.93 4.69 8.99
N LYS A 72 -6.53 3.80 9.90
CA LYS A 72 -5.78 4.19 11.10
C LYS A 72 -4.43 4.81 10.73
N GLU A 73 -3.73 4.27 9.73
CA GLU A 73 -2.45 4.83 9.29
C GLU A 73 -2.61 6.16 8.53
N LEU A 74 -3.71 6.32 7.79
CA LEU A 74 -3.96 7.54 7.01
C LEU A 74 -4.42 8.72 7.88
N PHE A 75 -5.21 8.46 8.92
CA PHE A 75 -5.96 9.50 9.64
C PHE A 75 -5.86 9.43 11.16
N GLY A 76 -5.20 8.41 11.71
CA GLY A 76 -5.09 8.15 13.15
C GLY A 76 -3.82 8.67 13.79
#